data_AF-A0A7Y5QNS3-F1
#
_entry.id   AF-A0A7Y5QNS3-F1
#
_cell.length_a   1.000
_cell.length_b   1.000
_cell.length_c   1.000
_cell.angle_alpha   90.00
_cell.angle_beta   90.00
_cell.angle_gamma   90.00
#
_symmetry.space_group_name_H-M   'P 1'
#
loop_
_entity.id
_entity.type
_entity.pdbx_description
1 polymer ?
#
loop_
_entity_poly.entity_id
_entity_poly.type
_entity_poly.pdbx_seq_one_letter_code
_entity_poly.pdbx_strand_id
1 'polypeptide(L)'
;MNGEPTGRLTTPAANRVRRVIPPKSLEQRLTESRAALAHLRALGVTTIHDNTGPEQMEVYQELKRRGELTTRIYMRPTMDKCPQLRAVGIRHGFGDDWLKIGGLKGFVDGIMGNSSAYFYEPYLTSGERGQWRTMVTEAPGMEPLLFCADSAGHWPQVHAIGDQAIDTLLTMMEKVIRANGPKERRWRIIHTQVIRNAGVAARMARLGIMAEVQPYHAIDDMRWMEQRIGPRARWAYAFRTLEQAGVRLSFGSDWPGTNAAWYTADPLLGMYAAVTRQTLGGQPAGGWFPEERVSAESALRAYTTGNAWAAGEEHAKGMIAPGFLADLVVIDGDPLAVAPARLKDLRVKLTIAGGRVVYDATKDPPAQDPARRAP
;
A
#
# COMPACT_ATOMS: atom_id res chain seq x y z
N MET A 1 -11.76 13.90 -39.00
CA MET A 1 -12.49 14.25 -37.76
C MET A 1 -13.76 14.97 -38.17
N ASN A 2 -14.90 14.56 -37.65
CA ASN A 2 -16.24 14.85 -38.17
C ASN A 2 -16.79 16.19 -37.66
N GLY A 3 -15.94 17.06 -37.11
CA GLY A 3 -16.36 18.30 -36.42
C GLY A 3 -16.96 18.09 -35.01
N GLU A 4 -17.29 16.86 -34.61
CA GLU A 4 -17.85 16.59 -33.28
C GLU A 4 -16.77 16.48 -32.19
N PRO A 5 -16.88 17.24 -31.09
CA PRO A 5 -15.94 17.13 -29.98
C PRO A 5 -16.10 15.78 -29.27
N THR A 6 -14.99 15.03 -29.14
CA THR A 6 -14.96 13.69 -28.52
C THR A 6 -14.91 13.69 -26.99
N GLY A 7 -14.79 14.87 -26.36
CA GLY A 7 -14.56 15.01 -24.92
C GLY A 7 -13.16 14.61 -24.43
N ARG A 8 -12.23 14.22 -25.33
CA ARG A 8 -10.85 13.85 -24.97
C ARG A 8 -9.96 15.09 -24.84
N LEU A 9 -9.28 15.22 -23.71
CA LEU A 9 -8.33 16.30 -23.45
C LEU A 9 -6.89 15.76 -23.45
N THR A 10 -6.00 16.45 -24.17
CA THR A 10 -4.55 16.25 -24.01
C THR A 10 -4.09 16.76 -22.64
N THR A 11 -2.95 16.31 -22.12
CA THR A 11 -2.45 16.73 -20.80
C THR A 11 -2.43 18.26 -20.62
N PRO A 12 -1.96 19.09 -21.58
CA PRO A 12 -2.02 20.54 -21.43
C PRO A 12 -3.45 21.09 -21.33
N ALA A 13 -4.39 20.56 -22.12
CA ALA A 13 -5.79 20.97 -22.07
C ALA A 13 -6.47 20.52 -20.77
N ALA A 14 -6.24 19.28 -20.33
CA ALA A 14 -6.70 18.76 -19.05
C ALA A 14 -6.18 19.59 -17.88
N ASN A 15 -4.93 20.06 -17.94
CA ASN A 15 -4.37 20.93 -16.92
C ASN A 15 -5.06 22.30 -16.87
N ARG A 16 -5.46 22.87 -18.02
CA ARG A 16 -6.25 24.12 -18.04
C ARG A 16 -7.62 23.92 -17.40
N VAL A 17 -8.30 22.81 -17.69
CA VAL A 17 -9.58 22.47 -17.06
C VAL A 17 -9.40 22.25 -15.55
N ARG A 18 -8.40 21.49 -15.13
CA ARG A 18 -8.12 21.24 -13.70
C ARG A 18 -7.87 22.52 -12.91
N ARG A 19 -7.25 23.54 -13.52
CA ARG A 19 -6.99 24.84 -12.88
C ARG A 19 -8.24 25.64 -12.56
N VAL A 20 -9.33 25.43 -13.29
CA VAL A 20 -10.60 26.15 -13.08
C VAL A 20 -11.60 25.36 -12.22
N ILE A 21 -11.32 24.09 -11.93
CA ILE A 21 -12.11 23.30 -10.99
C ILE A 21 -11.83 23.84 -9.57
N PRO A 22 -12.86 24.34 -8.85
CA PRO A 22 -12.65 24.87 -7.51
C PRO A 22 -12.17 23.76 -6.56
N PRO A 23 -11.38 24.10 -5.52
CA PRO A 23 -11.02 23.15 -4.47
C PRO A 23 -12.27 22.54 -3.85
N LYS A 24 -12.23 21.23 -3.58
CA LYS A 24 -13.34 20.55 -2.89
C LYS A 24 -13.53 21.15 -1.50
N SER A 25 -14.78 21.47 -1.16
CA SER A 25 -15.15 21.91 0.18
C SER A 25 -14.92 20.80 1.20
N LEU A 26 -14.85 21.16 2.49
CA LEU A 26 -14.76 20.19 3.58
C LEU A 26 -15.92 19.18 3.52
N GLU A 27 -17.15 19.64 3.31
CA GLU A 27 -18.32 18.76 3.24
C GLU A 27 -18.28 17.81 2.02
N GLN A 28 -17.72 18.23 0.89
CA GLN A 28 -17.49 17.31 -0.24
C GLN A 28 -16.49 16.22 0.13
N ARG A 29 -15.37 16.58 0.80
CA ARG A 29 -14.36 15.61 1.23
C ARG A 29 -14.87 14.67 2.32
N LEU A 30 -15.69 15.18 3.25
CA LEU A 30 -16.38 14.36 4.25
C LEU A 30 -17.32 13.37 3.60
N THR A 31 -18.09 13.80 2.59
CA THR A 31 -18.99 12.92 1.82
C THR A 31 -18.21 11.82 1.11
N GLU A 32 -17.11 12.16 0.43
CA GLU A 32 -16.23 11.19 -0.24
C GLU A 32 -15.60 10.20 0.76
N SER A 33 -15.14 10.71 1.90
CA SER A 33 -14.53 9.88 2.94
C SER A 33 -15.56 8.95 3.60
N ARG A 34 -16.81 9.38 3.80
CA ARG A 34 -17.90 8.52 4.27
C ARG A 34 -18.19 7.39 3.28
N ALA A 35 -18.18 7.68 1.98
CA ALA A 35 -18.34 6.65 0.96
C ALA A 35 -17.18 5.63 0.98
N ALA A 36 -15.94 6.11 1.13
CA ALA A 36 -14.78 5.24 1.29
C ALA A 36 -14.86 4.37 2.57
N LEU A 37 -15.22 4.97 3.71
CA LEU A 37 -15.43 4.28 4.98
C LEU A 37 -16.55 3.23 4.91
N ALA A 38 -17.63 3.52 4.19
CA ALA A 38 -18.72 2.59 3.95
C ALA A 38 -18.28 1.39 3.09
N HIS A 39 -17.41 1.63 2.10
CA HIS A 39 -16.83 0.56 1.30
C HIS A 39 -15.85 -0.30 2.10
N LEU A 40 -14.91 0.33 2.82
CA LEU A 40 -13.89 -0.36 3.63
C LEU A 40 -14.50 -1.25 4.72
N ARG A 41 -15.51 -0.76 5.45
CA ARG A 41 -16.20 -1.54 6.48
C ARG A 41 -16.94 -2.75 5.90
N ALA A 42 -17.45 -2.65 4.66
CA ALA A 42 -18.09 -3.79 3.99
C ALA A 42 -17.09 -4.86 3.54
N LEU A 43 -15.81 -4.51 3.43
CA LEU A 43 -14.71 -5.40 3.06
C LEU A 43 -13.92 -5.93 4.28
N GLY A 44 -14.36 -5.64 5.51
CA GLY A 44 -13.69 -6.10 6.73
C GLY A 44 -12.44 -5.31 7.09
N VAL A 45 -12.22 -4.12 6.51
CA VAL A 45 -11.03 -3.33 6.80
C VAL A 45 -11.24 -2.48 8.05
N THR A 46 -10.53 -2.79 9.12
CA THR A 46 -10.62 -2.12 10.44
C THR A 46 -9.47 -1.15 10.72
N THR A 47 -8.38 -1.21 9.96
CA THR A 47 -7.29 -0.22 9.99
C THR A 47 -6.78 0.01 8.56
N ILE A 48 -6.51 1.27 8.21
CA ILE A 48 -5.80 1.64 6.98
C ILE A 48 -4.51 2.39 7.29
N HIS A 49 -3.50 2.19 6.44
CA HIS A 49 -2.28 3.00 6.44
C HIS A 49 -2.39 3.98 5.27
N ASP A 50 -2.75 5.23 5.55
CA ASP A 50 -3.11 6.20 4.52
C ASP A 50 -1.94 7.14 4.19
N ASN A 51 -1.76 7.48 2.91
CA ASN A 51 -0.81 8.53 2.51
C ASN A 51 -1.50 9.89 2.67
N THR A 52 -1.50 10.40 3.89
CA THR A 52 -2.40 11.47 4.31
C THR A 52 -1.84 12.85 3.98
N GLY A 53 -2.48 13.54 3.04
CA GLY A 53 -2.25 14.96 2.78
C GLY A 53 -2.86 15.88 3.86
N PRO A 54 -2.45 17.16 3.94
CA PRO A 54 -2.93 18.09 4.96
C PRO A 54 -4.46 18.23 5.02
N GLU A 55 -5.12 18.34 3.88
CA GLU A 55 -6.58 18.48 3.82
C GLU A 55 -7.30 17.22 4.29
N GLN A 56 -6.71 16.05 4.04
CA GLN A 56 -7.29 14.78 4.48
C GLN A 56 -7.12 14.57 5.99
N MET A 57 -6.04 15.11 6.58
CA MET A 57 -5.84 15.13 8.03
C MET A 57 -6.99 15.87 8.75
N GLU A 58 -7.44 17.00 8.22
CA GLU A 58 -8.59 17.75 8.75
C GLU A 58 -9.88 16.92 8.66
N VAL A 59 -10.11 16.28 7.52
CA VAL A 59 -11.28 15.42 7.29
C VAL A 59 -11.34 14.28 8.29
N TYR A 60 -10.23 13.57 8.54
CA TYR A 60 -10.20 12.49 9.52
C TYR A 60 -10.46 12.97 10.94
N GLN A 61 -9.89 14.11 11.35
CA GLN A 61 -10.14 14.71 12.65
C GLN A 61 -11.63 15.06 12.83
N GLU A 62 -12.25 15.61 11.80
CA GLU A 62 -13.67 15.96 11.83
C GLU A 62 -14.58 14.72 11.87
N LEU A 63 -14.28 13.68 11.07
CA LEU A 63 -14.99 12.40 11.14
C LEU A 63 -14.86 11.75 12.52
N LYS A 64 -13.68 11.82 13.14
CA LYS A 64 -13.48 11.36 14.52
C LYS A 64 -14.31 12.16 15.51
N ARG A 65 -14.30 13.49 15.42
CA ARG A 65 -15.09 14.38 16.28
C ARG A 65 -16.58 14.09 16.18
N ARG A 66 -17.07 13.75 14.99
CA ARG A 66 -18.47 13.36 14.73
C ARG A 66 -18.79 11.90 15.11
N GLY A 67 -17.80 11.09 15.50
CA GLY A 67 -17.99 9.67 15.81
C GLY A 67 -18.31 8.81 14.58
N GLU A 68 -17.89 9.24 13.39
CA GLU A 68 -18.23 8.63 12.11
C GLU A 68 -17.15 7.68 11.56
N LEU A 69 -15.99 7.57 12.22
CA LEU A 69 -14.95 6.62 11.81
C LEU A 69 -15.41 5.17 12.01
N THR A 70 -15.25 4.36 10.97
CA THR A 70 -15.52 2.91 10.97
C THR A 70 -14.25 2.07 10.82
N THR A 71 -13.11 2.71 10.57
CA THR A 71 -11.77 2.13 10.51
C THR A 71 -10.80 3.07 11.20
N ARG A 72 -9.72 2.52 11.78
CA ARG A 72 -8.61 3.30 12.33
C ARG A 72 -7.72 3.80 11.19
N ILE A 73 -7.11 4.96 11.37
CA ILE A 73 -6.27 5.61 10.37
C ILE A 73 -4.85 5.77 10.91
N TYR A 74 -3.94 4.99 10.34
CA TYR A 74 -2.49 5.18 10.47
C TYR A 74 -2.04 6.14 9.37
N MET A 75 -1.91 7.42 9.72
CA MET A 75 -1.66 8.52 8.80
C MET A 75 -0.18 8.66 8.49
N ARG A 76 0.12 8.92 7.21
CA ARG A 76 1.48 9.04 6.69
C ARG A 76 1.68 10.34 5.90
N PRO A 77 1.93 11.46 6.58
CA PRO A 77 2.34 12.70 5.92
C PRO A 77 3.56 12.48 5.03
N THR A 78 3.73 13.33 4.01
CA THR A 78 4.90 13.27 3.14
C THR A 78 6.18 13.60 3.91
N MET A 79 7.27 12.93 3.57
CA MET A 79 8.50 12.96 4.36
C MET A 79 9.21 14.33 4.36
N ASP A 80 8.93 15.19 3.36
CA ASP A 80 9.34 16.59 3.34
C ASP A 80 8.71 17.43 4.48
N LYS A 81 7.70 16.90 5.18
CA LYS A 81 7.11 17.51 6.38
C LYS A 81 7.87 17.22 7.68
N CYS A 82 8.94 16.42 7.62
CA CYS A 82 9.74 16.08 8.80
C CYS A 82 10.19 17.31 9.62
N PRO A 83 10.73 18.40 9.01
CA PRO A 83 11.14 19.57 9.79
C PRO A 83 10.00 20.21 10.59
N GLN A 84 8.81 20.31 10.00
CA GLN A 84 7.62 20.90 10.62
C GLN A 84 7.12 20.02 11.77
N LEU A 85 7.02 18.71 11.56
CA LEU A 85 6.58 17.76 12.59
C LEU A 85 7.55 17.72 13.77
N ARG A 86 8.86 17.70 13.47
CA ARG A 86 9.92 17.78 14.48
C ARG A 86 9.84 19.08 15.29
N ALA A 87 9.60 20.22 14.65
CA ALA A 87 9.55 21.53 15.31
C ALA A 87 8.46 21.63 16.38
N VAL A 88 7.36 20.87 16.22
CA VAL A 88 6.26 20.81 17.19
C VAL A 88 6.26 19.53 18.04
N GLY A 89 7.33 18.74 17.98
CA GLY A 89 7.51 17.56 18.82
C GLY A 89 6.66 16.33 18.43
N ILE A 90 6.05 16.32 17.25
CA ILE A 90 5.33 15.14 16.74
C ILE A 90 6.36 14.07 16.37
N ARG A 91 6.14 12.84 16.86
CA ARG A 91 6.96 11.65 16.57
C ARG A 91 6.07 10.50 16.10
N HIS A 92 6.68 9.34 15.77
CA HIS A 92 5.93 8.11 15.54
C HIS A 92 4.93 7.86 16.69
N GLY A 93 3.69 7.54 16.34
CA GLY A 93 2.66 7.14 17.31
C GLY A 93 1.85 8.31 17.89
N PHE A 94 2.14 9.54 17.50
CA PHE A 94 1.37 10.71 17.96
C PHE A 94 -0.09 10.63 17.54
N GLY A 95 -1.01 10.88 18.47
CA GLY A 95 -2.45 10.74 18.28
C GLY A 95 -3.04 9.77 19.29
N ASP A 96 -4.01 8.97 18.86
CA ASP A 96 -4.66 7.95 19.69
C ASP A 96 -4.96 6.68 18.89
N ASP A 97 -5.79 5.79 19.45
CA ASP A 97 -6.11 4.50 18.86
C ASP A 97 -6.88 4.59 17.53
N TRP A 98 -7.53 5.72 17.23
CA TRP A 98 -8.31 5.91 16.01
C TRP A 98 -7.56 6.70 14.95
N LEU A 99 -6.83 7.75 15.34
CA LEU A 99 -6.03 8.56 14.43
C LEU A 99 -4.60 8.67 14.95
N LYS A 100 -3.64 8.21 14.16
CA LYS A 100 -2.23 8.17 14.55
C LYS A 100 -1.33 8.64 13.43
N ILE A 101 -0.42 9.57 13.70
CA ILE A 101 0.70 9.90 12.80
C ILE A 101 1.75 8.81 12.97
N GLY A 102 1.70 7.84 12.08
CA GLY A 102 2.43 6.60 12.21
C GLY A 102 3.79 6.59 11.50
N GLY A 103 3.91 7.26 10.36
CA GLY A 103 5.21 7.34 9.68
C GLY A 103 5.22 8.40 8.62
N LEU A 104 6.30 8.44 7.86
CA LEU A 104 6.48 9.44 6.82
C LEU A 104 6.60 8.77 5.45
N LYS A 105 5.80 9.24 4.50
CA LYS A 105 5.74 8.72 3.14
C LYS A 105 6.80 9.38 2.26
N GLY A 106 7.73 8.58 1.74
CA GLY A 106 8.69 9.00 0.72
C GLY A 106 8.39 8.44 -0.68
N PHE A 107 8.99 9.04 -1.71
CA PHE A 107 8.90 8.58 -3.10
C PHE A 107 10.25 8.62 -3.80
N VAL A 108 10.68 7.49 -4.38
CA VAL A 108 11.96 7.38 -5.08
C VAL A 108 11.78 7.51 -6.59
N ASP A 109 10.90 6.72 -7.18
CA ASP A 109 10.71 6.61 -8.63
C ASP A 109 9.24 6.69 -9.06
N GLY A 110 9.00 6.47 -10.35
CA GLY A 110 7.67 6.39 -10.94
C GLY A 110 7.00 5.03 -10.75
N ILE A 111 5.94 4.81 -11.51
CA ILE A 111 5.18 3.56 -11.48
C ILE A 111 5.48 2.70 -12.70
N MET A 112 5.28 1.40 -12.56
CA MET A 112 5.48 0.45 -13.65
C MET A 112 4.46 0.67 -14.78
N GLY A 113 3.19 0.95 -14.47
CA GLY A 113 2.09 1.03 -15.44
C GLY A 113 2.26 2.09 -16.56
N ASN A 114 3.10 3.10 -16.37
CA ASN A 114 3.46 4.07 -17.41
C ASN A 114 4.97 4.10 -17.71
N SER A 115 5.68 3.01 -17.39
CA SER A 115 7.12 2.82 -17.62
C SER A 115 7.99 3.92 -17.01
N SER A 116 7.62 4.40 -15.81
CA SER A 116 8.34 5.48 -15.12
C SER A 116 9.08 5.03 -13.86
N ALA A 117 8.88 3.79 -13.40
CA ALA A 117 9.74 3.19 -12.38
C ALA A 117 11.18 3.03 -12.87
N TYR A 118 12.16 3.21 -12.00
CA TYR A 118 13.56 3.43 -12.40
C TYR A 118 14.40 2.15 -12.34
N PHE A 119 14.88 1.70 -13.50
CA PHE A 119 15.57 0.42 -13.68
C PHE A 119 17.05 0.56 -14.02
N TYR A 120 17.82 -0.48 -13.70
CA TYR A 120 19.18 -0.62 -14.22
C TYR A 120 19.19 -0.72 -15.74
N GLU A 121 18.42 -1.65 -16.30
CA GLU A 121 18.30 -1.83 -17.74
C GLU A 121 17.05 -1.13 -18.29
N PRO A 122 17.12 -0.55 -19.50
CA PRO A 122 15.97 0.10 -20.13
C PRO A 122 14.74 -0.78 -20.26
N TYR A 123 13.56 -0.16 -20.31
CA TYR A 123 12.32 -0.79 -20.74
C TYR A 123 12.44 -1.21 -22.20
N LEU A 124 11.98 -2.43 -22.52
CA LEU A 124 11.97 -2.96 -23.88
C LEU A 124 11.07 -2.16 -24.82
N THR A 125 9.99 -1.57 -24.28
CA THR A 125 9.00 -0.84 -25.08
C THR A 125 9.42 0.57 -25.47
N SER A 126 10.30 1.21 -24.69
CA SER A 126 10.64 2.63 -24.88
C SER A 126 12.14 2.90 -25.01
N GLY A 127 13.02 1.99 -24.60
CA GLY A 127 14.46 2.26 -24.52
C GLY A 127 14.87 3.21 -23.39
N GLU A 128 13.91 3.68 -22.59
CA GLU A 128 14.14 4.53 -21.43
C GLU A 128 14.33 3.72 -20.16
N ARG A 129 14.91 4.31 -19.11
CA ARG A 129 15.12 3.63 -17.81
C ARG A 129 14.06 3.94 -16.75
N GLY A 130 13.14 4.86 -17.06
CA GLY A 130 12.20 5.45 -16.10
C GLY A 130 12.69 6.81 -15.60
N GLN A 131 12.09 7.31 -14.51
CA GLN A 131 12.43 8.62 -13.96
C GLN A 131 12.52 8.61 -12.42
N TRP A 132 13.47 9.38 -11.89
CA TRP A 132 13.51 9.71 -10.47
C TRP A 132 12.39 10.70 -10.13
N ARG A 133 11.88 10.61 -8.90
CA ARG A 133 10.97 11.62 -8.34
C ARG A 133 11.75 12.82 -7.85
N THR A 134 11.06 13.95 -7.78
CA THR A 134 11.61 15.22 -7.28
C THR A 134 12.17 15.08 -5.86
N MET A 135 11.58 14.25 -5.01
CA MET A 135 12.11 13.97 -3.67
C MET A 135 13.51 13.34 -3.67
N VAL A 136 13.97 12.78 -4.80
CA VAL A 136 15.35 12.28 -4.99
C VAL A 136 16.24 13.35 -5.62
N THR A 137 15.75 14.05 -6.64
CA THR A 137 16.57 14.92 -7.50
C THR A 137 16.63 16.38 -7.05
N GLU A 138 15.63 16.85 -6.31
CA GLU A 138 15.52 18.23 -5.85
C GLU A 138 15.83 18.34 -4.36
N ALA A 139 16.29 19.52 -3.93
CA ALA A 139 16.58 19.79 -2.54
C ALA A 139 15.30 19.64 -1.66
N PRO A 140 15.41 19.09 -0.44
CA PRO A 140 16.65 18.66 0.22
C PRO A 140 17.18 17.29 -0.22
N GLY A 141 16.43 16.54 -1.04
CA GLY A 141 16.79 15.19 -1.49
C GLY A 141 16.40 14.10 -0.48
N MET A 142 16.38 12.85 -0.95
CA MET A 142 15.87 11.70 -0.21
C MET A 142 16.73 11.38 1.02
N GLU A 143 18.06 11.39 0.89
CA GLU A 143 18.97 11.01 1.97
C GLU A 143 18.87 11.96 3.19
N PRO A 144 18.91 13.31 3.03
CA PRO A 144 18.66 14.22 4.16
C PRO A 144 17.28 14.08 4.81
N LEU A 145 16.25 13.75 4.03
CA LEU A 145 14.90 13.49 4.56
C LEU A 145 14.86 12.21 5.40
N LEU A 146 15.53 11.14 4.96
CA LEU A 146 15.69 9.90 5.75
C LEU A 146 16.43 10.17 7.06
N PHE A 147 17.50 10.97 7.03
CA PHE A 147 18.22 11.41 8.24
C PHE A 147 17.31 12.19 9.19
N CYS A 148 16.54 13.16 8.67
CA CYS A 148 15.59 13.92 9.47
C CYS A 148 14.58 12.98 10.16
N ALA A 149 13.95 12.10 9.38
CA ALA A 149 12.90 11.22 9.86
C ALA A 149 13.41 10.27 10.95
N ASP A 150 14.54 9.59 10.72
CA ASP A 150 15.12 8.65 11.69
C ASP A 150 15.57 9.34 12.98
N SER A 151 16.18 10.53 12.87
CA SER A 151 16.64 11.29 14.02
C SER A 151 15.50 11.94 14.81
N ALA A 152 14.38 12.23 14.15
CA ALA A 152 13.15 12.71 14.80
C ALA A 152 12.30 11.58 15.42
N GLY A 153 12.70 10.31 15.25
CA GLY A 153 11.95 9.16 15.78
C GLY A 153 10.72 8.81 14.95
N HIS A 154 10.72 9.12 13.65
CA HIS A 154 9.74 8.61 12.70
C HIS A 154 10.28 7.37 11.97
N TRP A 155 9.37 6.56 11.44
CA TRP A 155 9.71 5.45 10.55
C TRP A 155 9.39 5.82 9.09
N PRO A 156 10.41 6.00 8.23
CA PRO A 156 10.26 6.17 6.80
C PRO A 156 9.59 4.96 6.13
N GLN A 157 8.69 5.26 5.22
CA GLN A 157 7.93 4.30 4.45
C GLN A 157 7.92 4.80 3.01
N VAL A 158 8.75 4.20 2.17
CA VAL A 158 9.21 4.86 0.95
C VAL A 158 8.85 4.02 -0.26
N HIS A 159 8.13 4.64 -1.20
CA HIS A 159 7.83 4.06 -2.51
C HIS A 159 9.10 3.84 -3.31
N ALA A 160 9.34 2.59 -3.74
CA ALA A 160 10.33 2.22 -4.73
C ALA A 160 9.86 0.98 -5.50
N ILE A 161 9.79 1.10 -6.83
CA ILE A 161 9.29 0.02 -7.72
C ILE A 161 10.42 -0.63 -8.50
N GLY A 162 11.23 0.16 -9.20
CA GLY A 162 12.27 -0.34 -10.09
C GLY A 162 13.49 -0.89 -9.33
N ASP A 163 14.21 -1.81 -9.96
CA ASP A 163 15.30 -2.55 -9.31
C ASP A 163 16.45 -1.62 -8.86
N GLN A 164 16.79 -0.61 -9.68
CA GLN A 164 17.77 0.40 -9.29
C GLN A 164 17.21 1.35 -8.24
N ALA A 165 15.94 1.74 -8.32
CA ALA A 165 15.31 2.58 -7.29
C ALA A 165 15.39 1.93 -5.90
N ILE A 166 15.10 0.63 -5.81
CA ILE A 166 15.20 -0.15 -4.57
C ILE A 166 16.64 -0.23 -4.07
N ASP A 167 17.61 -0.56 -4.94
CA ASP A 167 19.01 -0.67 -4.53
C ASP A 167 19.61 0.68 -4.07
N THR A 168 19.24 1.77 -4.74
CA THR A 168 19.61 3.14 -4.36
C THR A 168 19.01 3.51 -3.00
N LEU A 169 17.72 3.24 -2.78
CA LEU A 169 17.06 3.50 -1.51
C LEU A 169 17.70 2.71 -0.36
N LEU A 170 17.95 1.41 -0.55
CA LEU A 170 18.61 0.56 0.45
C LEU A 170 20.00 1.10 0.82
N THR A 171 20.72 1.66 -0.15
CA THR A 171 22.04 2.27 0.09
C THR A 171 21.93 3.53 0.94
N MET A 172 20.95 4.39 0.68
CA MET A 172 20.69 5.56 1.52
C MET A 172 20.26 5.13 2.93
N MET A 173 19.36 4.14 3.04
CA MET A 173 18.88 3.63 4.31
C MET A 173 20.01 3.03 5.16
N GLU A 174 20.90 2.23 4.56
CA GLU A 174 22.06 1.63 5.23
C GLU A 174 23.05 2.67 5.75
N LYS A 175 23.25 3.79 5.04
CA LYS A 175 24.04 4.93 5.54
C LYS A 175 23.39 5.55 6.78
N VAL A 176 22.08 5.81 6.75
CA VAL A 176 21.37 6.41 7.89
C VAL A 176 21.38 5.48 9.09
N ILE A 177 21.13 4.19 8.90
CA ILE A 177 21.17 3.17 9.96
C ILE A 177 22.53 3.17 10.67
N ARG A 178 23.62 3.18 9.90
CA ARG A 178 24.99 3.22 10.43
C ARG A 178 25.30 4.53 11.16
N ALA A 179 24.91 5.66 10.59
CA ALA A 179 25.22 6.98 11.15
C ALA A 179 24.42 7.28 12.43
N ASN A 180 23.15 6.88 12.49
CA ASN A 180 22.27 7.12 13.63
C ASN A 180 22.29 6.00 14.69
N GLY A 181 23.07 4.96 14.47
CA GLY A 181 23.31 3.87 15.43
C GLY A 181 22.14 2.93 15.67
N PRO A 182 22.30 2.00 16.63
CA PRO A 182 21.29 1.02 16.99
C PRO A 182 20.05 1.67 17.61
N LYS A 183 18.88 1.41 17.02
CA LYS A 183 17.57 1.76 17.56
C LYS A 183 16.52 0.91 16.85
N GLU A 184 15.32 0.85 17.43
CA GLU A 184 14.20 0.18 16.78
C GLU A 184 13.78 0.92 15.51
N ARG A 185 13.66 0.17 14.42
CA ARG A 185 13.23 0.66 13.11
C ARG A 185 12.20 -0.31 12.54
N ARG A 186 11.09 0.23 12.05
CA ARG A 186 10.09 -0.51 11.27
C ARG A 186 9.92 0.14 9.90
N TRP A 187 11.06 0.32 9.24
CA TRP A 187 11.12 0.97 7.94
C TRP A 187 10.57 0.07 6.86
N ARG A 188 9.92 0.69 5.87
CA ARG A 188 9.22 -0.03 4.83
C ARG A 188 9.64 0.48 3.47
N ILE A 189 9.95 -0.46 2.57
CA ILE A 189 9.91 -0.17 1.14
C ILE A 189 8.50 -0.50 0.67
N ILE A 190 7.83 0.48 0.09
CA ILE A 190 6.48 0.34 -0.45
C ILE A 190 6.60 -0.12 -1.89
N HIS A 191 5.74 -1.08 -2.24
CA HIS A 191 5.71 -1.90 -3.45
C HIS A 191 6.79 -2.97 -3.49
N THR A 192 8.07 -2.60 -3.32
CA THR A 192 9.20 -3.53 -3.51
C THR A 192 8.99 -4.35 -4.79
N GLN A 193 8.53 -3.68 -5.85
CA GLN A 193 7.79 -4.35 -6.91
C GLN A 193 8.69 -5.22 -7.75
N VAL A 194 9.89 -4.77 -8.12
CA VAL A 194 10.87 -5.56 -8.87
C VAL A 194 12.22 -5.47 -8.19
N ILE A 195 12.63 -6.52 -7.48
CA ILE A 195 13.98 -6.62 -6.94
C ILE A 195 14.96 -7.11 -8.02
N ARG A 196 16.25 -6.80 -7.88
CA ARG A 196 17.24 -7.25 -8.88
C ARG A 196 17.52 -8.76 -8.80
N ASN A 197 17.51 -9.32 -7.59
CA ASN A 197 17.74 -10.74 -7.28
C ASN A 197 17.49 -11.04 -5.79
N ALA A 198 17.56 -12.31 -5.40
CA ALA A 198 17.44 -12.77 -4.01
C ALA A 198 18.47 -12.14 -3.04
N GLY A 199 19.62 -11.67 -3.52
CA GLY A 199 20.59 -10.93 -2.70
C GLY A 199 20.04 -9.60 -2.17
N VAL A 200 19.12 -8.96 -2.91
CA VAL A 200 18.41 -7.77 -2.44
C VAL A 200 17.49 -8.11 -1.27
N ALA A 201 16.79 -9.25 -1.32
CA ALA A 201 15.96 -9.72 -0.21
C ALA A 201 16.80 -10.01 1.05
N ALA A 202 17.95 -10.68 0.89
CA ALA A 202 18.89 -10.91 2.00
C ALA A 202 19.43 -9.60 2.59
N ARG A 203 19.68 -8.58 1.75
CA ARG A 203 20.09 -7.24 2.19
C ARG A 203 18.98 -6.56 2.99
N MET A 204 17.73 -6.62 2.53
CA MET A 204 16.57 -6.08 3.25
C MET A 204 16.44 -6.73 4.64
N ALA A 205 16.53 -8.06 4.72
CA ALA A 205 16.44 -8.80 5.97
C ALA A 205 17.56 -8.41 6.95
N ARG A 206 18.81 -8.34 6.48
CA ARG A 206 19.97 -7.90 7.30
C ARG A 206 19.79 -6.49 7.86
N LEU A 207 19.17 -5.59 7.09
CA LEU A 207 18.92 -4.21 7.52
C LEU A 207 17.65 -4.06 8.38
N GLY A 208 16.86 -5.13 8.57
CA GLY A 208 15.58 -5.07 9.26
C GLY A 208 14.52 -4.25 8.51
N ILE A 209 14.62 -4.15 7.19
CA ILE A 209 13.70 -3.38 6.34
C ILE A 209 12.56 -4.29 5.87
N MET A 210 11.32 -3.83 6.06
CA MET A 210 10.12 -4.55 5.65
C MET A 210 9.76 -4.29 4.19
N ALA A 211 8.96 -5.19 3.61
CA ALA A 211 8.31 -4.99 2.32
C ALA A 211 6.80 -4.73 2.52
N GLU A 212 6.34 -3.52 2.19
CA GLU A 212 4.91 -3.17 2.11
C GLU A 212 4.44 -3.40 0.66
N VAL A 213 3.84 -4.56 0.40
CA VAL A 213 3.56 -5.04 -0.97
C VAL A 213 2.05 -5.20 -1.24
N GLN A 214 1.67 -5.17 -2.51
CA GLN A 214 0.26 -5.17 -2.94
C GLN A 214 -0.01 -6.39 -3.82
N PRO A 215 -0.49 -7.51 -3.27
CA PRO A 215 -0.71 -8.73 -4.03
C PRO A 215 -1.63 -8.58 -5.24
N TYR A 216 -2.68 -7.75 -5.14
CA TYR A 216 -3.60 -7.56 -6.25
C TYR A 216 -2.93 -6.96 -7.48
N HIS A 217 -1.90 -6.12 -7.30
CA HIS A 217 -1.14 -5.58 -8.44
C HIS A 217 -0.45 -6.71 -9.21
N ALA A 218 0.02 -7.77 -8.55
CA ALA A 218 0.68 -8.88 -9.22
C ALA A 218 -0.24 -9.53 -10.26
N ILE A 219 -1.54 -9.59 -9.99
CA ILE A 219 -2.51 -10.20 -10.89
C ILE A 219 -3.12 -9.24 -11.93
N ASP A 220 -2.93 -7.92 -11.78
CA ASP A 220 -3.20 -6.94 -12.85
C ASP A 220 -1.99 -6.77 -13.77
N ASP A 221 -0.81 -6.54 -13.19
CA ASP A 221 0.40 -6.17 -13.91
C ASP A 221 0.98 -7.33 -14.75
N MET A 222 0.70 -8.58 -14.38
CA MET A 222 1.16 -9.77 -15.12
C MET A 222 0.80 -9.75 -16.62
N ARG A 223 -0.25 -9.01 -17.01
CA ARG A 223 -0.71 -8.95 -18.40
C ARG A 223 0.22 -8.20 -19.34
N TRP A 224 1.18 -7.43 -18.81
CA TRP A 224 2.09 -6.61 -19.62
C TRP A 224 3.54 -6.57 -19.10
N MET A 225 3.85 -7.17 -17.95
CA MET A 225 5.17 -7.02 -17.29
C MET A 225 6.34 -7.50 -18.17
N GLU A 226 6.25 -8.70 -18.73
CA GLU A 226 7.30 -9.27 -19.60
C GLU A 226 7.51 -8.45 -20.87
N GLN A 227 6.45 -7.83 -21.39
CA GLN A 227 6.56 -6.94 -22.55
C GLN A 227 7.41 -5.71 -22.24
N ARG A 228 7.38 -5.24 -20.98
CA ARG A 228 8.09 -4.05 -20.52
C ARG A 228 9.52 -4.33 -20.11
N ILE A 229 9.76 -5.38 -19.34
CA ILE A 229 11.07 -5.64 -18.70
C ILE A 229 11.68 -7.01 -19.03
N GLY A 230 11.00 -7.81 -19.86
CA GLY A 230 11.50 -9.10 -20.33
C GLY A 230 11.67 -10.12 -19.19
N PRO A 231 12.69 -10.99 -19.27
CA PRO A 231 12.95 -12.04 -18.26
C PRO A 231 13.18 -11.52 -16.84
N ARG A 232 13.47 -10.21 -16.67
CA ARG A 232 13.58 -9.57 -15.34
C ARG A 232 12.27 -9.62 -14.57
N ALA A 233 11.13 -9.77 -15.25
CA ALA A 233 9.81 -9.92 -14.65
C ALA A 233 9.75 -11.07 -13.63
N ARG A 234 10.63 -12.08 -13.71
CA ARG A 234 10.72 -13.15 -12.72
C ARG A 234 10.95 -12.66 -11.28
N TRP A 235 11.52 -11.47 -11.12
CA TRP A 235 11.75 -10.85 -9.82
C TRP A 235 10.66 -9.85 -9.42
N ALA A 236 9.58 -9.76 -10.21
CA ALA A 236 8.43 -8.94 -9.89
C ALA A 236 7.56 -9.63 -8.83
N TYR A 237 7.19 -8.87 -7.80
CA TYR A 237 6.36 -9.36 -6.69
C TYR A 237 6.94 -10.62 -6.06
N ALA A 238 8.24 -10.60 -5.75
CA ALA A 238 9.01 -11.73 -5.24
C ALA A 238 8.71 -12.02 -3.75
N PHE A 239 7.43 -12.23 -3.43
CA PHE A 239 6.91 -12.33 -2.07
C PHE A 239 7.52 -13.51 -1.31
N ARG A 240 7.63 -14.68 -1.96
CA ARG A 240 8.17 -15.87 -1.30
C ARG A 240 9.67 -15.76 -1.10
N THR A 241 10.38 -15.22 -2.09
CA THR A 241 11.81 -14.90 -1.96
C THR A 241 12.07 -13.94 -0.79
N LEU A 242 11.27 -12.88 -0.66
CA LEU A 242 11.36 -11.93 0.47
C LEU A 242 11.08 -12.63 1.81
N GLU A 243 9.99 -13.40 1.91
CA GLU A 243 9.61 -14.15 3.12
C GLU A 243 10.71 -15.14 3.54
N GLN A 244 11.24 -15.93 2.60
CA GLN A 244 12.29 -16.91 2.87
C GLN A 244 13.61 -16.27 3.32
N ALA A 245 13.91 -15.05 2.85
CA ALA A 245 15.07 -14.30 3.32
C ALA A 245 14.91 -13.73 4.73
N GLY A 246 13.70 -13.82 5.33
CA GLY A 246 13.39 -13.23 6.64
C GLY A 246 12.87 -11.80 6.57
N VAL A 247 12.51 -11.30 5.38
CA VAL A 247 11.85 -9.99 5.24
C VAL A 247 10.40 -10.11 5.70
N ARG A 248 10.01 -9.26 6.64
CA ARG A 248 8.61 -9.19 7.08
C ARG A 248 7.76 -8.55 5.99
N LEU A 249 6.70 -9.26 5.58
CA LEU A 249 5.71 -8.77 4.63
C LEU A 249 4.59 -8.00 5.36
N SER A 250 4.20 -6.88 4.77
CA SER A 250 3.04 -6.06 5.14
C SER A 250 2.19 -5.91 3.89
N PHE A 251 0.98 -6.49 3.87
CA PHE A 251 0.13 -6.43 2.69
C PHE A 251 -0.78 -5.21 2.72
N GLY A 252 -0.89 -4.54 1.57
CA GLY A 252 -1.76 -3.40 1.35
C GLY A 252 -2.48 -3.48 0.01
N SER A 253 -3.42 -2.56 -0.23
CA SER A 253 -4.21 -2.50 -1.46
C SER A 253 -3.74 -1.43 -2.45
N ASP A 254 -3.15 -0.34 -1.94
CA ASP A 254 -2.95 0.91 -2.71
C ASP A 254 -4.25 1.40 -3.39
N TRP A 255 -5.41 1.09 -2.77
CA TRP A 255 -6.73 1.48 -3.25
C TRP A 255 -6.90 3.01 -3.23
N PRO A 256 -7.54 3.61 -4.24
CA PRO A 256 -8.24 2.95 -5.36
C PRO A 256 -7.37 2.68 -6.59
N GLY A 257 -6.06 2.92 -6.51
CA GLY A 257 -5.09 2.65 -7.55
C GLY A 257 -4.44 3.87 -8.15
N THR A 258 -3.98 3.73 -9.39
CA THR A 258 -3.20 4.76 -10.09
C THR A 258 -3.91 5.21 -11.37
N ASN A 259 -3.27 6.10 -12.12
CA ASN A 259 -3.74 6.42 -13.47
C ASN A 259 -3.59 5.26 -14.47
N ALA A 260 -2.93 4.15 -14.10
CA ALA A 260 -2.73 2.99 -14.96
C ALA A 260 -3.73 1.85 -14.67
N ALA A 261 -4.20 1.72 -13.43
CA ALA A 261 -5.09 0.64 -13.02
C ALA A 261 -5.90 1.02 -11.77
N TRP A 262 -7.12 0.47 -11.68
CA TRP A 262 -7.95 0.51 -10.50
C TRP A 262 -7.73 -0.76 -9.68
N TYR A 263 -7.51 -0.60 -8.37
CA TYR A 263 -7.30 -1.71 -7.45
C TYR A 263 -8.47 -1.83 -6.46
N THR A 264 -8.66 -3.02 -5.92
CA THR A 264 -9.65 -3.29 -4.85
C THR A 264 -9.06 -3.02 -3.48
N ALA A 265 -9.90 -2.63 -2.51
CA ALA A 265 -9.55 -2.60 -1.10
C ALA A 265 -9.75 -3.95 -0.39
N ASP A 266 -10.23 -4.97 -1.11
CA ASP A 266 -10.66 -6.25 -0.54
C ASP A 266 -9.47 -7.16 -0.16
N PRO A 267 -9.25 -7.43 1.14
CA PRO A 267 -8.14 -8.28 1.57
C PRO A 267 -8.26 -9.73 1.09
N LEU A 268 -9.48 -10.25 0.87
CA LEU A 268 -9.69 -11.63 0.40
C LEU A 268 -9.27 -11.77 -1.07
N LEU A 269 -9.50 -10.74 -1.89
CA LEU A 269 -8.95 -10.69 -3.24
C LEU A 269 -7.43 -10.53 -3.23
N GLY A 270 -6.88 -9.77 -2.28
CA GLY A 270 -5.44 -9.70 -2.05
C GLY A 270 -4.83 -11.05 -1.67
N MET A 271 -5.46 -11.78 -0.75
CA MET A 271 -5.04 -13.14 -0.36
C MET A 271 -5.13 -14.09 -1.55
N TYR A 272 -6.23 -14.08 -2.30
CA TYR A 272 -6.38 -14.85 -3.53
C TYR A 272 -5.21 -14.57 -4.50
N ALA A 273 -4.89 -13.29 -4.74
CA ALA A 273 -3.82 -12.89 -5.63
C ALA A 273 -2.44 -13.39 -5.15
N ALA A 274 -2.17 -13.32 -3.85
CA ALA A 274 -0.91 -13.77 -3.24
C ALA A 274 -0.72 -15.30 -3.31
N VAL A 275 -1.80 -16.05 -3.08
CA VAL A 275 -1.77 -17.53 -2.99
C VAL A 275 -1.84 -18.18 -4.37
N THR A 276 -2.65 -17.61 -5.27
CA THR A 276 -2.84 -18.20 -6.61
C THR A 276 -1.92 -17.61 -7.65
N ARG A 277 -1.63 -16.30 -7.56
CA ARG A 277 -0.98 -15.51 -8.62
C ARG A 277 -1.70 -15.66 -9.96
N GLN A 278 -3.02 -15.72 -9.92
CA GLN A 278 -3.90 -15.86 -11.08
C GLN A 278 -4.83 -14.65 -11.18
N THR A 279 -5.20 -14.28 -12.40
CA THR A 279 -6.32 -13.37 -12.65
C THR A 279 -7.60 -13.92 -12.01
N LEU A 280 -8.64 -13.10 -11.90
CA LEU A 280 -9.93 -13.58 -11.39
C LEU A 280 -10.56 -14.66 -12.27
N GLY A 281 -10.13 -14.79 -13.53
CA GLY A 281 -10.48 -15.88 -14.44
C GLY A 281 -9.63 -17.16 -14.27
N GLY A 282 -8.69 -17.20 -13.33
CA GLY A 282 -7.83 -18.36 -13.08
C GLY A 282 -6.63 -18.50 -14.03
N GLN A 283 -6.24 -17.43 -14.72
CA GLN A 283 -5.12 -17.45 -15.67
C GLN A 283 -3.87 -16.75 -15.10
N PRO A 284 -2.65 -17.15 -15.50
CA PRO A 284 -2.35 -18.37 -16.24
C PRO A 284 -2.62 -19.61 -15.38
N ALA A 285 -2.85 -20.76 -16.02
CA ALA A 285 -2.90 -22.03 -15.31
C ALA A 285 -1.60 -22.24 -14.53
N GLY A 286 -1.71 -22.62 -13.25
CA GLY A 286 -0.53 -22.77 -12.39
C GLY A 286 0.02 -21.46 -11.83
N GLY A 287 -0.52 -20.28 -12.18
CA GLY A 287 -0.13 -18.99 -11.62
C GLY A 287 1.11 -18.37 -12.27
N TRP A 288 1.18 -17.05 -12.26
CA TRP A 288 2.31 -16.29 -12.83
C TRP A 288 3.48 -16.27 -11.86
N PHE A 289 4.64 -16.85 -12.22
CA PHE A 289 5.76 -17.13 -11.31
C PHE A 289 5.31 -17.89 -10.03
N PRO A 290 4.88 -19.16 -10.17
CA PRO A 290 4.28 -19.95 -9.09
C PRO A 290 5.18 -20.10 -7.85
N GLU A 291 6.50 -20.06 -8.03
CA GLU A 291 7.49 -20.10 -6.95
C GLU A 291 7.37 -18.91 -5.98
N GLU A 292 6.79 -17.79 -6.43
CA GLU A 292 6.56 -16.59 -5.63
C GLU A 292 5.21 -16.55 -4.92
N ARG A 293 4.49 -17.69 -4.90
CA ARG A 293 3.27 -17.85 -4.10
C ARG A 293 3.61 -17.93 -2.62
N VAL A 294 2.77 -17.31 -1.81
CA VAL A 294 2.78 -17.47 -0.34
C VAL A 294 1.62 -18.33 0.10
N SER A 295 1.72 -18.91 1.31
CA SER A 295 0.62 -19.67 1.90
C SER A 295 -0.56 -18.75 2.26
N ALA A 296 -1.76 -19.30 2.40
CA ALA A 296 -2.92 -18.54 2.89
C ALA A 296 -2.67 -17.99 4.30
N GLU A 297 -1.95 -18.75 5.15
CA GLU A 297 -1.56 -18.31 6.48
C GLU A 297 -0.59 -17.13 6.43
N SER A 298 0.45 -17.20 5.57
CA SER A 298 1.39 -16.11 5.33
C SER A 298 0.66 -14.84 4.86
N ALA A 299 -0.29 -14.98 3.94
CA ALA A 299 -1.08 -13.87 3.43
C ALA A 299 -1.99 -13.26 4.51
N LEU A 300 -2.66 -14.09 5.32
CA LEU A 300 -3.48 -13.65 6.45
C LEU A 300 -2.62 -12.92 7.49
N ARG A 301 -1.45 -13.47 7.83
CA ARG A 301 -0.50 -12.82 8.75
C ARG A 301 -0.04 -11.47 8.21
N ALA A 302 0.30 -11.37 6.92
CA ALA A 302 0.74 -10.12 6.30
C ALA A 302 -0.34 -9.02 6.31
N TYR A 303 -1.63 -9.38 6.21
CA TYR A 303 -2.75 -8.43 6.33
C TYR A 303 -3.11 -8.06 7.78
N THR A 304 -2.74 -8.89 8.76
CA THR A 304 -3.12 -8.74 10.17
C THR A 304 -1.91 -8.41 11.05
N THR A 305 -1.30 -9.41 11.69
CA THR A 305 -0.13 -9.27 12.59
C THR A 305 1.06 -8.56 11.93
N GLY A 306 1.27 -8.74 10.62
CA GLY A 306 2.32 -8.07 9.85
C GLY A 306 2.11 -6.56 9.77
N ASN A 307 0.86 -6.11 9.56
CA ASN A 307 0.50 -4.70 9.56
C ASN A 307 0.50 -4.09 10.96
N ALA A 308 0.03 -4.83 11.97
CA ALA A 308 0.11 -4.40 13.37
C ALA A 308 1.56 -4.21 13.80
N TRP A 309 2.45 -5.15 13.47
CA TRP A 309 3.88 -5.00 13.69
C TRP A 309 4.45 -3.83 12.88
N ALA A 310 4.10 -3.67 11.60
CA ALA A 310 4.55 -2.51 10.81
C ALA A 310 4.22 -1.15 11.46
N ALA A 311 3.14 -1.09 12.22
CA ALA A 311 2.64 0.11 12.89
C ALA A 311 3.16 0.30 14.33
N GLY A 312 3.86 -0.69 14.92
CA GLY A 312 4.23 -0.64 16.35
C GLY A 312 3.07 -0.98 17.30
N GLU A 313 2.09 -1.74 16.81
CA GLU A 313 0.81 -1.99 17.48
C GLU A 313 0.50 -3.48 17.67
N GLU A 314 1.48 -4.36 17.56
CA GLU A 314 1.36 -5.82 17.72
C GLU A 314 0.91 -6.26 19.13
N HIS A 315 0.96 -5.37 20.11
CA HIS A 315 0.44 -5.60 21.46
C HIS A 315 -1.01 -5.18 21.64
N ALA A 316 -1.61 -4.54 20.63
CA ALA A 316 -2.96 -4.01 20.67
C ALA A 316 -3.84 -4.50 19.50
N LYS A 317 -3.26 -4.89 18.36
CA LYS A 317 -3.97 -5.24 17.13
C LYS A 317 -3.36 -6.43 16.41
N GLY A 318 -4.12 -6.97 15.46
CA GLY A 318 -3.69 -8.04 14.56
C GLY A 318 -3.88 -9.45 15.10
N MET A 319 -4.35 -9.61 16.35
CA MET A 319 -4.64 -10.89 16.97
C MET A 319 -5.94 -10.81 17.77
N ILE A 320 -6.65 -11.93 17.86
CA ILE A 320 -7.83 -12.09 18.73
C ILE A 320 -7.35 -12.72 20.03
N ALA A 321 -7.10 -11.89 21.04
CA ALA A 321 -6.66 -12.33 22.37
C ALA A 321 -7.08 -11.31 23.44
N PRO A 322 -7.19 -11.71 24.72
CA PRO A 322 -7.41 -10.76 25.81
C PRO A 322 -6.37 -9.63 25.81
N GLY A 323 -6.81 -8.40 26.01
CA GLY A 323 -5.96 -7.20 25.98
C GLY A 323 -5.81 -6.54 24.61
N PHE A 324 -6.27 -7.18 23.52
CA PHE A 324 -6.27 -6.60 22.18
C PHE A 324 -7.57 -5.83 21.89
N LEU A 325 -7.48 -4.86 20.99
CA LEU A 325 -8.63 -4.10 20.50
C LEU A 325 -9.62 -5.03 19.78
N ALA A 326 -10.91 -4.83 20.03
CA ALA A 326 -11.98 -5.61 19.43
C ALA A 326 -12.25 -5.17 17.97
N ASP A 327 -11.26 -5.39 17.12
CA ASP A 327 -11.30 -5.20 15.67
C ASP A 327 -11.41 -6.59 15.01
N LEU A 328 -12.62 -7.00 14.64
CA LEU A 328 -12.96 -8.37 14.25
C LEU A 328 -13.73 -8.38 12.93
N VAL A 329 -13.57 -9.47 12.17
CA VAL A 329 -14.30 -9.70 10.91
C VAL A 329 -14.88 -11.10 10.93
N VAL A 330 -16.15 -11.24 10.56
CA VAL A 330 -16.78 -12.54 10.33
C VAL A 330 -16.90 -12.76 8.83
N ILE A 331 -16.40 -13.89 8.34
CA ILE A 331 -16.36 -14.26 6.92
C ILE A 331 -17.17 -15.55 6.73
N ASP A 332 -17.83 -15.75 5.59
CA ASP A 332 -18.62 -16.96 5.29
C ASP A 332 -17.82 -18.18 4.82
N GLY A 333 -16.63 -18.35 5.37
CA GLY A 333 -15.78 -19.50 5.16
C GLY A 333 -14.43 -19.29 5.82
N ASP A 334 -13.71 -20.39 6.02
CA ASP A 334 -12.35 -20.35 6.55
C ASP A 334 -11.35 -20.08 5.40
N PRO A 335 -10.71 -18.90 5.35
CA PRO A 335 -9.74 -18.57 4.31
C PRO A 335 -8.49 -19.45 4.32
N LEU A 336 -8.23 -20.21 5.40
CA LEU A 336 -7.10 -21.12 5.49
C LEU A 336 -7.44 -22.54 5.04
N ALA A 337 -8.73 -22.91 5.01
CA ALA A 337 -9.19 -24.25 4.67
C ALA A 337 -9.84 -24.38 3.29
N VAL A 338 -10.41 -23.30 2.74
CA VAL A 338 -10.98 -23.34 1.38
C VAL A 338 -9.90 -23.57 0.34
N ALA A 339 -10.26 -24.20 -0.78
CA ALA A 339 -9.37 -24.29 -1.93
C ALA A 339 -8.93 -22.87 -2.36
N PRO A 340 -7.65 -22.64 -2.72
CA PRO A 340 -7.13 -21.31 -3.03
C PRO A 340 -7.96 -20.53 -4.07
N ALA A 341 -8.51 -21.23 -5.06
CA ALA A 341 -9.36 -20.62 -6.09
C ALA A 341 -10.69 -20.03 -5.55
N ARG A 342 -11.16 -20.50 -4.38
CA ARG A 342 -12.39 -20.07 -3.71
C ARG A 342 -12.19 -18.89 -2.77
N LEU A 343 -10.95 -18.48 -2.47
CA LEU A 343 -10.66 -17.31 -1.62
C LEU A 343 -11.38 -16.04 -2.12
N LYS A 344 -11.41 -15.84 -3.44
CA LYS A 344 -12.12 -14.71 -4.06
C LYS A 344 -13.64 -14.76 -3.89
N ASP A 345 -14.21 -15.91 -3.56
CA ASP A 345 -15.66 -16.10 -3.40
C ASP A 345 -16.13 -15.88 -1.97
N LEU A 346 -15.22 -15.83 -1.00
CA LEU A 346 -15.53 -15.50 0.37
C LEU A 346 -16.04 -14.05 0.48
N ARG A 347 -16.92 -13.81 1.45
CA ARG A 347 -17.56 -12.52 1.73
C ARG A 347 -17.54 -12.23 3.22
N VAL A 348 -17.31 -10.97 3.53
CA VAL A 348 -17.48 -10.44 4.88
C VAL A 348 -18.97 -10.38 5.22
N LYS A 349 -19.34 -10.87 6.40
CA LYS A 349 -20.69 -10.82 6.97
C LYS A 349 -20.83 -9.75 8.02
N LEU A 350 -19.82 -9.59 8.87
CA LEU A 350 -19.79 -8.57 9.93
C LEU A 350 -18.40 -7.96 10.00
N THR A 351 -18.35 -6.65 10.26
CA THR A 351 -17.12 -5.95 10.64
C THR A 351 -17.34 -5.24 11.95
N ILE A 352 -16.45 -5.49 12.90
CA ILE A 352 -16.45 -4.89 14.23
C ILE A 352 -15.18 -4.07 14.35
N ALA A 353 -15.30 -2.80 14.73
CA ALA A 353 -14.17 -1.91 14.97
C ALA A 353 -14.34 -1.24 16.33
N GLY A 354 -13.34 -1.36 17.20
CA GLY A 354 -13.39 -0.87 18.57
C GLY A 354 -14.58 -1.43 19.37
N GLY A 355 -14.97 -2.68 19.13
CA GLY A 355 -16.09 -3.33 19.81
C GLY A 355 -17.49 -2.93 19.31
N ARG A 356 -17.59 -2.07 18.30
CA ARG A 356 -18.87 -1.72 17.65
C ARG A 356 -19.02 -2.46 16.33
N VAL A 357 -20.19 -3.04 16.09
CA VAL A 357 -20.59 -3.52 14.76
C VAL A 357 -20.71 -2.31 13.83
N VAL A 358 -19.75 -2.15 12.93
CA VAL A 358 -19.73 -1.07 11.93
C VAL A 358 -20.28 -1.51 10.59
N TYR A 359 -20.41 -2.81 10.35
CA TYR A 359 -21.00 -3.39 9.14
C TYR A 359 -21.74 -4.69 9.46
N ASP A 360 -22.92 -4.86 8.86
CA ASP A 360 -23.72 -6.08 8.92
C ASP A 360 -24.36 -6.34 7.56
N ALA A 361 -23.92 -7.40 6.87
CA ALA A 361 -24.36 -7.72 5.52
C ALA A 361 -25.85 -8.03 5.42
N THR A 362 -26.54 -8.32 6.52
CA THR A 362 -28.00 -8.52 6.53
C THR A 362 -28.79 -7.21 6.51
N LYS A 363 -28.15 -6.09 6.88
CA LYS A 363 -28.75 -4.75 6.97
C LYS A 363 -28.24 -3.82 5.87
N ASP A 364 -26.94 -3.90 5.60
CA ASP A 364 -26.22 -3.09 4.62
C ASP A 364 -25.64 -4.03 3.54
N PRO A 365 -26.40 -4.43 2.50
CA PRO A 365 -25.84 -5.23 1.42
C PRO A 365 -24.68 -4.48 0.77
N PRO A 366 -23.56 -5.16 0.43
CA PRO A 366 -22.38 -4.50 -0.06
C PRO A 366 -22.66 -3.82 -1.40
N ALA A 367 -22.17 -2.60 -1.59
CA ALA A 367 -22.13 -1.97 -2.90
C ALA A 367 -21.31 -2.86 -3.86
N GLN A 368 -21.70 -2.92 -5.15
CA GLN A 368 -20.97 -3.72 -6.13
C GLN A 368 -19.52 -3.23 -6.24
N ASP A 369 -18.55 -4.07 -5.88
CA ASP A 369 -17.13 -3.80 -6.14
C ASP A 369 -16.83 -4.05 -7.63
N PRO A 370 -16.51 -3.01 -8.42
CA PRO A 370 -16.19 -3.19 -9.83
C PRO A 370 -14.99 -4.11 -10.05
N ALA A 371 -14.06 -4.20 -9.09
CA ALA A 371 -12.91 -5.09 -9.17
C ALA A 371 -13.29 -6.58 -9.04
N ARG A 372 -14.48 -6.90 -8.51
CA ARG A 372 -14.99 -8.28 -8.43
C ARG A 372 -15.65 -8.74 -9.73
N ARG A 373 -15.80 -7.87 -10.73
CA ARG A 373 -16.32 -8.26 -12.04
C ARG A 373 -15.20 -8.97 -12.82
N ALA A 374 -15.47 -10.19 -13.28
CA ALA A 374 -14.63 -10.80 -14.30
C ALA A 374 -14.71 -9.90 -15.56
N PRO A 375 -13.58 -9.61 -16.23
CA PRO A 375 -13.58 -8.89 -17.51
C PRO A 375 -14.37 -9.64 -18.58
#